data_AF-A0A6C0JAN9-F1
#
_entry.id   AF-A0A6C0JAN9-F1
#
_cell.length_a   1.000
_cell.length_b   1.000
_cell.length_c   1.000
_cell.angle_alpha   90.00
_cell.angle_beta   90.00
_cell.angle_gamma   90.00
#
_symmetry.space_group_name_H-M   'P 1'
#
loop_
_entity.id
_entity.type
_entity.pdbx_description
1 polymer ?
#
loop_
_entity_poly.entity_id
_entity_poly.type
_entity_poly.pdbx_seq_one_letter_code
_entity_poly.pdbx_strand_id
1 'polypeptide(L)' 'MSYLNSIFSPLGKEYCTIYYAIMVVSFVQFVVVVIGSLMHLFSSKKNMMQSLVGGVTVSSISFVEYILARLAYSICTKAL' A
#
# COMPACT_ATOMS: atom_id res chain seq x y z
N MET A 1 9.95 23.38 -22.63
CA MET A 1 8.92 22.34 -22.41
C MET A 1 9.44 20.98 -22.89
N SER A 2 10.31 20.30 -22.13
CA SER A 2 10.84 18.98 -22.55
C SER A 2 11.09 18.01 -21.39
N TYR A 3 11.36 18.50 -20.18
CA TYR A 3 11.62 17.66 -19.01
C TYR A 3 10.37 16.95 -18.45
N LEU A 4 9.19 17.59 -18.52
CA LEU A 4 7.93 16.99 -18.05
C LEU A 4 7.56 15.73 -18.84
N ASN A 5 7.82 15.71 -20.14
CA ASN A 5 7.51 14.55 -20.98
C ASN A 5 8.45 13.35 -20.75
N SER A 6 9.64 13.57 -20.19
CA SER A 6 10.56 12.47 -19.83
C SER A 6 10.20 11.85 -18.47
N ILE A 7 9.78 12.68 -17.51
CA ILE A 7 9.36 12.24 -16.16
C ILE A 7 7.98 11.56 -16.20
N PHE A 8 7.08 12.04 -17.05
CA PHE A 8 5.74 11.46 -17.25
C PHE A 8 5.66 10.58 -18.51
N SER A 9 6.81 10.19 -19.09
CA SER A 9 6.83 9.27 -20.23
C SER A 9 6.22 7.93 -19.78
N PRO A 10 5.40 7.25 -20.61
CA PRO A 10 4.88 5.94 -20.28
C PRO A 10 6.02 4.99 -19.93
N LEU A 11 5.99 4.46 -18.71
CA LEU A 11 6.98 3.52 -18.22
C LEU A 11 6.99 2.26 -19.09
N GLY A 12 8.19 1.77 -19.41
CA GLY A 12 8.37 0.54 -20.19
C GLY A 12 7.83 -0.70 -19.47
N LYS A 13 7.63 -1.80 -20.22
CA LYS A 13 7.06 -3.08 -19.72
C LYS A 13 7.75 -3.60 -18.47
N GLU A 14 9.06 -3.37 -18.34
CA GLU A 14 9.89 -3.84 -17.23
C GLU A 14 9.44 -3.28 -15.87
N TYR A 15 8.87 -2.06 -15.86
CA TYR A 15 8.35 -1.45 -14.64
C TYR A 15 7.05 -2.11 -14.15
N CYS A 16 6.32 -2.84 -14.99
CA CYS A 16 5.13 -3.58 -14.54
C CYS A 16 5.52 -4.67 -13.53
N THR A 17 6.67 -5.31 -13.70
CA THR A 17 7.19 -6.30 -12.75
C THR A 17 7.56 -5.65 -11.42
N ILE A 18 8.09 -4.42 -11.46
CA ILE A 18 8.40 -3.65 -10.25
C ILE A 18 7.10 -3.28 -9.52
N TYR A 19 6.09 -2.78 -10.23
CA TYR A 19 4.78 -2.48 -9.63
C TYR A 19 4.10 -3.71 -9.06
N TYR A 20 4.25 -4.88 -9.70
CA TYR A 20 3.79 -6.14 -9.15
C TYR A 20 4.48 -6.47 -7.82
N ALA A 21 5.80 -6.35 -7.76
CA ALA A 21 6.56 -6.58 -6.54
C ALA A 21 6.13 -5.61 -5.42
N ILE A 22 5.97 -4.32 -5.73
CA ILE A 22 5.48 -3.31 -4.77
C ILE A 22 4.08 -3.68 -4.28
N MET A 23 3.17 -4.07 -5.17
CA MET A 23 1.82 -4.50 -4.78
C MET A 23 1.85 -5.68 -3.81
N VAL A 24 2.69 -6.69 -4.06
CA VAL A 24 2.84 -7.85 -3.16
C VAL A 24 3.41 -7.42 -1.82
N VAL A 25 4.44 -6.58 -1.81
CA VAL A 25 5.07 -6.08 -0.57
C VAL A 25 4.09 -5.25 0.26
N SER A 26 3.38 -4.28 -0.35
CA SER A 26 2.39 -3.47 0.34
C SER A 26 1.21 -4.31 0.86
N PHE A 27 0.85 -5.41 0.17
CA PHE A 27 -0.14 -6.35 0.69
C PHE A 27 0.36 -7.09 1.95
N VAL A 28 1.59 -7.60 1.93
CA VAL A 28 2.20 -8.26 3.10
C VAL A 28 2.30 -7.28 4.27
N GLN A 29 2.74 -6.04 4.01
CA GLN A 29 2.81 -4.97 4.99
C GLN A 29 1.45 -4.70 5.63
N PHE A 30 0.39 -4.60 4.81
CA PHE A 30 -0.98 -4.42 5.30
C PHE A 30 -1.40 -5.57 6.23
N VAL A 31 -1.12 -6.83 5.87
CA VAL A 31 -1.43 -7.98 6.73
C VAL A 31 -0.68 -7.91 8.07
N VAL A 32 0.61 -7.60 8.04
CA VAL A 32 1.43 -7.45 9.26
C VAL A 32 0.89 -6.33 10.16
N VAL A 33 0.53 -5.19 9.58
CA VAL A 33 -0.06 -4.05 10.31
C VAL A 33 -1.39 -4.42 10.95
N VAL A 34 -2.26 -5.14 10.24
CA VAL A 34 -3.55 -5.58 10.78
C VAL A 34 -3.35 -6.53 11.94
N ILE A 35 -2.49 -7.55 11.80
CA ILE A 35 -2.20 -8.52 12.87
C ILE A 35 -1.58 -7.80 14.08
N GLY A 36 -0.58 -6.94 13.85
CA GLY A 36 0.05 -6.16 14.91
C GLY A 36 -0.91 -5.24 15.64
N SER A 37 -1.83 -4.59 14.91
CA SER A 37 -2.87 -3.73 15.48
C SER A 37 -3.84 -4.54 16.34
N LEU A 38 -4.25 -5.73 15.89
CA LEU A 38 -5.10 -6.64 16.66
C LEU A 38 -4.39 -7.11 17.94
N MET A 39 -3.14 -7.55 17.85
CA MET A 39 -2.36 -7.96 19.02
C MET A 39 -2.21 -6.83 20.04
N HIS A 40 -1.94 -5.61 19.57
CA HIS A 40 -1.83 -4.43 20.42
C HIS A 40 -3.17 -4.09 21.10
N LEU A 41 -4.30 -4.29 20.41
CA LEU A 41 -5.64 -4.10 20.96
C LEU A 41 -5.90 -5.01 22.16
N PHE A 42 -5.52 -6.29 22.07
CA PHE A 42 -5.73 -7.28 23.14
C PHE A 42 -4.74 -7.10 24.31
N SER A 43 -3.56 -6.53 24.07
CA SER A 43 -2.55 -6.33 25.11
C SER A 43 -2.75 -5.04 25.92
N SER A 44 -3.37 -3.99 25.35
CA SER A 44 -3.52 -2.69 26.00
C SER A 44 -4.90 -2.50 26.65
N LYS A 45 -5.06 -2.95 27.91
CA LYS A 45 -6.34 -2.81 28.65
C LYS A 45 -6.66 -1.37 29.07
N LYS A 46 -5.67 -0.48 29.19
CA LYS A 46 -5.86 0.87 29.75
C LYS A 46 -6.22 1.95 28.72
N ASN A 47 -6.02 1.72 27.42
CA ASN A 47 -6.29 2.69 26.36
C ASN A 47 -6.83 2.00 25.09
N MET A 48 -7.86 1.16 25.27
CA MET A 48 -8.44 0.37 24.18
C MET A 48 -8.96 1.26 23.04
N MET A 49 -9.65 2.37 23.36
CA MET A 49 -10.21 3.26 22.34
C MET A 49 -9.11 3.95 21.51
N GLN A 50 -8.04 4.42 22.14
CA GLN A 50 -6.90 5.00 21.43
C GLN A 50 -6.16 3.95 20.58
N SER A 51 -6.01 2.73 21.09
CA SER A 51 -5.40 1.62 20.36
C SER A 51 -6.23 1.19 19.15
N LEU A 52 -7.57 1.21 19.29
CA LEU A 52 -8.50 0.92 18.21
C LEU A 52 -8.40 1.98 17.10
N VAL A 53 -8.50 3.26 17.47
CA VAL A 53 -8.44 4.37 16.51
C VAL A 53 -7.08 4.39 15.79
N GLY A 54 -5.99 4.22 16.53
CA GLY A 54 -4.64 4.11 15.96
C GLY A 54 -4.50 2.93 15.00
N GLY A 55 -4.94 1.74 15.42
CA GLY A 55 -4.88 0.52 14.61
C GLY A 55 -5.71 0.62 13.32
N VAL A 56 -6.93 1.16 13.40
CA VAL A 56 -7.80 1.40 12.24
C VAL A 56 -7.16 2.42 11.30
N THR A 57 -6.59 3.50 11.82
CA THR A 57 -5.94 4.54 11.00
C THR A 57 -4.76 3.97 10.23
N VAL A 58 -3.82 3.31 10.92
CA VAL A 58 -2.62 2.75 10.28
C VAL A 58 -2.98 1.64 9.30
N SER A 59 -3.94 0.77 9.65
CA SER A 59 -4.42 -0.28 8.73
C SER A 59 -5.08 0.30 7.49
N SER A 60 -5.84 1.40 7.63
CA SER A 60 -6.47 2.08 6.50
C SER A 60 -5.45 2.70 5.55
N ILE A 61 -4.39 3.31 6.09
CA ILE A 61 -3.29 3.88 5.28
C ILE A 61 -2.61 2.77 4.47
N SER A 62 -2.20 1.67 5.11
CA SER A 62 -1.57 0.54 4.42
C SER A 62 -2.49 -0.14 3.41
N PHE A 63 -3.81 -0.16 3.67
CA PHE A 63 -4.79 -0.67 2.72
C PHE A 63 -4.88 0.22 1.47
N VAL A 64 -4.93 1.54 1.64
CA VAL A 64 -4.93 2.49 0.52
C VAL A 64 -3.65 2.34 -0.31
N GLU A 65 -2.50 2.20 0.35
CA GLU A 65 -1.22 1.96 -0.33
C GLU A 65 -1.26 0.70 -1.22
N TYR A 66 -1.78 -0.42 -0.69
CA TYR A 66 -1.97 -1.64 -1.46
C TYR A 66 -2.90 -1.43 -2.67
N ILE A 67 -4.02 -0.72 -2.50
CA ILE A 67 -4.95 -0.43 -3.60
C ILE A 67 -4.28 0.42 -4.67
N LEU A 68 -3.51 1.44 -4.28
CA LEU A 68 -2.77 2.28 -5.23
C LEU A 68 -1.72 1.47 -5.99
N ALA A 69 -0.97 0.60 -5.32
CA ALA A 69 0.00 -0.28 -5.96
C ALA A 69 -0.66 -1.27 -6.94
N ARG A 70 -1.82 -1.84 -6.56
CA ARG A 70 -2.62 -2.71 -7.44
C ARG A 70 -3.16 -1.97 -8.65
N LEU A 71 -3.61 -0.73 -8.46
CA LEU A 71 -4.11 0.11 -9.55
C LEU A 71 -2.97 0.44 -10.52
N ALA A 72 -1.80 0.83 -10.01
CA ALA A 72 -0.61 1.10 -10.83
C ALA A 72 -0.20 -0.12 -11.67
N TYR A 73 -0.18 -1.31 -11.05
CA TYR A 73 0.07 -2.56 -11.78
C TYR A 73 -1.00 -2.85 -12.84
N SER A 74 -2.28 -2.67 -12.51
CA SER A 74 -3.37 -2.88 -13.48
C SER A 74 -3.34 -1.89 -14.64
N ILE A 75 -2.90 -0.64 -14.42
CA ILE A 75 -2.73 0.35 -15.49
C ILE A 75 -1.55 -0.07 -16.37
N CYS A 76 -0.40 -0.43 -15.75
CA CYS A 76 0.80 -0.84 -16.47
C CYS A 76 0.55 -2.05 -17.40
N THR A 77 -0.23 -3.03 -16.92
CA THR A 77 -0.57 -4.22 -17.70
C THR A 77 -1.63 -4.01 -18.77
N LYS A 78 -2.53 -3.03 -18.61
CA LYS A 78 -3.61 -2.74 -19.57
C LYS A 78 -3.26 -1.67 -20.61
N ALA A 79 -2.30 -0.79 -20.32
CA ALA A 79 -1.85 0.28 -21.23
C ALA A 79 -0.89 -0.21 -22.33
N LEU A 80 -0.75 -1.52 -22.50
CA LEU A 80 0.39 -2.19 -23.10
C LEU A 80 -0.03 -3.28 -24.08
#